data_AF-A0AA36D0V3-F1
#
_entry.id   AF-A0AA36D0V3-F1
#
_cell.length_a   1.000
_cell.length_b   1.000
_cell.length_c   1.000
_cell.angle_alpha   90.00
_cell.angle_beta   90.00
_cell.angle_gamma   90.00
#
_symmetry.space_group_name_H-M   'P 1'
#
loop_
_entity.id
_entity.type
_entity.pdbx_description
1 polymer ?
#
loop_
_entity_poly.entity_id
_entity_poly.type
_entity_poly.pdbx_seq_one_letter_code
_entity_poly.pdbx_strand_id
1 'polypeptide(L)'
;MSDLHGVEQRVLNVENVIKHVLTQTANGLDDRYEKYIPLLNRQRLDLAEGLQALDKEISRKLEDIAIRVTAAEETGAKLETVRMRIEAIREARGFVEAVEDVERHLAKAYFVEPPISTMAQNVRHLTQSLDSVSKCAEKYGIEKRIGDSLGAEVRRQYEYLCYQLTKYYKEAIQFGDPDVKNTHILTFNMPTVTTASQHFTAMADIKSLDVRLVRLAEYIVDKMCAAVIKNGGAPAAVKIYRDTMDKLTIKVRVPAKTDKSEPLDAKAVLSALTILLRAIAEQLNLVVVQQRSLSLCLGKHIEKPLMQLLLKEVISVCVPALAHNDDPTMQAVMEAAEAWRDALIEAQLFTVATPTFASFAAENDRVFIDRR
;
A
#
# COMPACT_ATOMS: atom_id res chain seq x y z
N MET A 1 -42.08 -13.34 -40.81
CA MET A 1 -41.88 -14.56 -40.00
C MET A 1 -40.53 -15.24 -40.24
N SER A 2 -39.91 -15.20 -41.44
CA SER A 2 -38.59 -15.84 -41.66
C SER A 2 -37.42 -15.12 -40.98
N ASP A 3 -37.47 -13.80 -40.82
CA ASP A 3 -36.35 -13.04 -40.24
C ASP A 3 -36.23 -13.22 -38.71
N LEU A 4 -37.35 -13.34 -37.99
CA LEU A 4 -37.35 -13.57 -36.54
C LEU A 4 -36.71 -14.92 -36.18
N HIS A 5 -37.10 -15.98 -36.89
CA HIS A 5 -36.55 -17.32 -36.68
C HIS A 5 -35.05 -17.39 -37.04
N GLY A 6 -34.65 -16.67 -38.10
CA GLY A 6 -33.24 -16.53 -38.48
C GLY A 6 -32.38 -15.81 -37.44
N VAL A 7 -32.93 -14.80 -36.77
CA VAL A 7 -32.26 -14.09 -35.66
C VAL A 7 -32.16 -14.98 -34.42
N GLU A 8 -33.25 -15.65 -34.02
CA GLU A 8 -33.26 -16.56 -32.87
C GLU A 8 -32.25 -17.70 -32.99
N GLN A 9 -32.12 -18.27 -34.19
CA GLN A 9 -31.19 -19.38 -34.44
C GLN A 9 -29.73 -18.94 -34.42
N ARG A 10 -29.43 -17.70 -34.82
CA ARG A 10 -28.09 -17.11 -34.71
C ARG A 10 -27.73 -16.76 -33.27
N VAL A 11 -28.66 -16.22 -32.49
CA VAL A 11 -28.49 -15.99 -31.04
C VAL A 11 -28.20 -17.32 -30.33
N LEU A 12 -28.94 -18.38 -30.64
CA LEU A 12 -28.70 -19.72 -30.08
C LEU A 12 -27.30 -20.25 -30.44
N ASN A 13 -26.84 -20.02 -31.67
CA ASN A 13 -25.49 -20.41 -32.10
C ASN A 13 -24.41 -19.67 -31.28
N VAL A 14 -24.58 -18.37 -31.01
CA VAL A 14 -23.61 -17.61 -30.20
C VAL A 14 -23.62 -18.10 -28.75
N GLU A 15 -24.79 -18.36 -28.17
CA GLU A 15 -24.90 -18.95 -26.82
C GLU A 15 -24.19 -20.30 -26.71
N ASN A 16 -24.32 -21.16 -27.73
CA ASN A 16 -23.65 -22.46 -27.75
C ASN A 16 -22.13 -22.32 -27.90
N VAL A 17 -21.65 -21.38 -28.73
CA VAL A 17 -20.21 -21.09 -28.87
C VAL A 17 -19.62 -20.61 -27.55
N ILE A 18 -20.31 -19.68 -26.87
CA ILE A 18 -19.89 -19.17 -25.56
C ILE A 18 -19.85 -20.29 -24.52
N LYS A 19 -20.90 -21.11 -24.40
CA LYS A 19 -20.94 -22.24 -23.46
C LYS A 19 -19.83 -23.25 -23.73
N HIS A 20 -19.60 -23.59 -25.00
CA HIS A 20 -18.56 -24.54 -25.39
C HIS A 20 -17.18 -24.03 -24.98
N VAL A 21 -16.88 -22.76 -25.26
CA VAL A 21 -15.56 -22.20 -24.96
C VAL A 21 -15.38 -21.93 -23.48
N LEU A 22 -16.39 -21.46 -22.75
CA LEU A 22 -16.32 -21.40 -21.28
C LEU A 22 -15.99 -22.76 -20.66
N THR A 23 -16.54 -23.83 -21.21
CA THR A 23 -16.23 -25.20 -20.78
C THR A 23 -14.80 -25.60 -21.16
N GLN A 24 -14.32 -25.24 -22.36
CA GLN A 24 -12.93 -25.46 -22.78
C GLN A 24 -11.92 -24.66 -21.96
N THR A 25 -12.22 -23.40 -21.64
CA THR A 25 -11.40 -22.54 -20.78
C THR A 25 -11.34 -23.12 -19.38
N ALA A 26 -12.48 -23.53 -18.81
CA ALA A 26 -12.52 -24.18 -17.51
C ALA A 26 -11.70 -25.49 -17.51
N ASN A 27 -11.84 -26.35 -18.53
CA ASN A 27 -11.01 -27.56 -18.66
C ASN A 27 -9.52 -27.21 -18.79
N GLY A 28 -9.19 -26.18 -19.56
CA GLY A 28 -7.82 -25.73 -19.78
C GLY A 28 -7.18 -25.11 -18.55
N LEU A 29 -7.97 -24.47 -17.67
CA LEU A 29 -7.51 -23.94 -16.39
C LEU A 29 -7.33 -25.07 -15.36
N ASP A 30 -8.27 -26.02 -15.28
CA ASP A 30 -8.16 -27.21 -14.42
C ASP A 30 -6.90 -28.03 -14.79
N ASP A 31 -6.66 -28.26 -16.09
CA ASP A 31 -5.46 -28.98 -16.56
C ASP A 31 -4.15 -28.21 -16.30
N ARG A 32 -4.19 -26.88 -16.25
CA ARG A 32 -3.01 -26.02 -16.00
C ARG A 32 -2.64 -25.91 -14.52
N TYR A 33 -3.63 -25.64 -13.68
CA TYR A 33 -3.41 -25.21 -12.30
C TYR A 33 -3.71 -26.31 -11.28
N GLU A 34 -4.66 -27.21 -11.56
CA GLU A 34 -5.03 -28.30 -10.64
C GLU A 34 -4.14 -29.54 -10.84
N LYS A 35 -3.74 -29.85 -12.08
CA LYS A 35 -2.92 -31.04 -12.41
C LYS A 35 -1.40 -30.84 -12.37
N TYR A 36 -0.91 -29.66 -11.98
CA TYR A 36 0.50 -29.38 -11.69
C TYR A 36 1.50 -29.90 -12.76
N ILE A 37 1.18 -29.74 -14.04
CA ILE A 37 2.18 -29.94 -15.09
C ILE A 37 2.93 -28.62 -15.23
N PRO A 38 4.26 -28.56 -15.08
CA PRO A 38 5.03 -27.39 -15.47
C PRO A 38 4.94 -27.27 -16.99
N LEU A 39 3.82 -26.71 -17.48
CA LEU A 39 3.58 -26.56 -18.90
C LEU A 39 4.61 -25.56 -19.42
N LEU A 40 5.48 -26.07 -20.29
CA LEU A 40 6.46 -25.33 -21.06
C LEU A 40 5.86 -24.00 -21.52
N ASN A 41 6.65 -22.93 -21.38
CA ASN A 41 6.31 -21.54 -21.73
C ASN A 41 5.53 -21.33 -23.04
N ARG A 42 5.57 -22.27 -24.00
CA ARG A 42 4.78 -22.24 -25.24
C ARG A 42 3.27 -22.37 -25.05
N GLN A 43 2.76 -23.19 -24.13
CA GLN A 43 1.30 -23.43 -24.00
C GLN A 43 0.55 -22.36 -23.18
N ARG A 44 1.29 -21.41 -22.60
CA ARG A 44 0.75 -20.30 -21.80
C ARG A 44 0.17 -19.19 -22.67
N LEU A 45 0.70 -18.95 -23.87
CA LEU A 45 0.11 -18.00 -24.84
C LEU A 45 -1.17 -18.56 -25.49
N ASP A 46 -1.26 -19.87 -25.71
CA ASP A 46 -2.35 -20.49 -26.48
C ASP A 46 -3.75 -20.23 -25.91
N LEU A 47 -3.91 -20.06 -24.58
CA LEU A 47 -5.22 -19.75 -23.98
C LEU A 47 -5.58 -18.29 -24.07
N ALA A 48 -4.63 -17.39 -23.79
CA ALA A 48 -4.87 -15.97 -23.94
C ALA A 48 -5.16 -15.63 -25.42
N GLU A 49 -4.38 -16.19 -26.35
CA GLU A 49 -4.62 -16.06 -27.80
C GLU A 49 -5.93 -16.72 -28.24
N GLY A 50 -6.28 -17.87 -27.67
CA GLY A 50 -7.56 -18.55 -27.92
C GLY A 50 -8.78 -17.75 -27.43
N LEU A 51 -8.69 -17.18 -26.22
CA LEU A 51 -9.71 -16.28 -25.65
C LEU A 51 -9.82 -14.99 -26.47
N GLN A 52 -8.70 -14.44 -26.94
CA GLN A 52 -8.70 -13.26 -27.82
C GLN A 52 -9.37 -13.53 -29.18
N ALA A 53 -9.09 -14.70 -29.77
CA ALA A 53 -9.71 -15.12 -31.02
C ALA A 53 -11.22 -15.29 -30.85
N LEU A 54 -11.65 -15.82 -29.70
CA LEU A 54 -13.06 -15.95 -29.36
C LEU A 54 -13.74 -14.59 -29.18
N ASP A 55 -13.13 -13.66 -28.46
CA ASP A 55 -13.68 -12.32 -28.27
C ASP A 55 -13.93 -11.62 -29.61
N LYS A 56 -12.97 -11.74 -30.54
CA LYS A 56 -13.12 -11.26 -31.93
C LYS A 56 -14.25 -11.96 -32.68
N GLU A 57 -14.40 -13.27 -32.51
CA GLU A 57 -15.48 -14.04 -33.14
C GLU A 57 -16.87 -13.66 -32.59
N ILE A 58 -17.00 -13.52 -31.27
CA ILE A 58 -18.24 -13.09 -30.60
C ILE A 58 -18.59 -11.66 -31.04
N SER A 59 -17.62 -10.75 -31.07
CA SER A 59 -17.81 -9.37 -31.54
C SER A 59 -18.40 -9.31 -32.95
N ARG A 60 -17.79 -10.06 -33.89
CA ARG A 60 -18.25 -10.11 -35.28
C ARG A 60 -19.66 -10.67 -35.40
N LYS A 61 -19.99 -11.72 -34.63
CA LYS A 61 -21.34 -12.31 -34.63
C LYS A 61 -22.38 -11.40 -33.97
N LEU A 62 -22.01 -10.66 -32.94
CA LEU A 62 -22.88 -9.67 -32.30
C LEU A 62 -23.19 -8.48 -33.23
N GLU A 63 -22.22 -8.02 -34.02
CA GLU A 63 -22.44 -6.98 -35.03
C GLU A 63 -23.41 -7.43 -36.13
N ASP A 64 -23.25 -8.65 -36.65
CA ASP A 64 -24.18 -9.21 -37.64
C ASP A 64 -25.59 -9.43 -37.06
N ILE A 65 -25.71 -9.84 -35.79
CA ILE A 65 -27.00 -9.92 -35.10
C ILE A 65 -27.61 -8.53 -34.94
N ALA A 66 -26.81 -7.51 -34.57
CA ALA A 66 -27.31 -6.15 -34.39
C ALA A 66 -27.89 -5.57 -35.69
N ILE A 67 -27.19 -5.72 -36.82
CA ILE A 67 -27.67 -5.26 -38.14
C ILE A 67 -29.02 -5.90 -38.49
N ARG A 68 -29.19 -7.19 -38.19
CA ARG A 68 -30.41 -7.94 -38.49
C ARG A 68 -31.55 -7.66 -37.52
N VAL A 69 -31.24 -7.37 -36.25
CA VAL A 69 -32.23 -6.90 -35.28
C VAL A 69 -32.82 -5.58 -35.74
N THR A 70 -32.00 -4.62 -36.18
CA THR A 70 -32.48 -3.35 -36.73
C THR A 70 -33.40 -3.56 -37.94
N ALA A 71 -33.01 -4.44 -38.88
CA ALA A 71 -33.85 -4.79 -40.03
C ALA A 71 -35.17 -5.49 -39.66
N ALA A 72 -35.16 -6.33 -38.61
CA ALA A 72 -36.37 -6.99 -38.12
C ALA A 72 -37.31 -6.03 -37.35
N GLU A 73 -36.76 -4.99 -36.71
CA GLU A 73 -37.56 -3.93 -36.07
C GLU A 73 -38.25 -3.03 -37.09
N GLU A 74 -37.56 -2.72 -38.20
CA GLU A 74 -38.14 -1.99 -39.34
C GLU A 74 -39.33 -2.73 -39.98
N THR A 75 -39.40 -4.06 -39.82
CA THR A 75 -40.52 -4.90 -40.28
C THR A 75 -41.61 -5.12 -39.21
N GLY A 76 -41.50 -4.49 -38.04
CA GLY A 76 -42.51 -4.51 -36.98
C GLY A 76 -42.46 -5.72 -36.03
N ALA A 77 -41.36 -6.46 -35.99
CA ALA A 77 -41.21 -7.60 -35.09
C ALA A 77 -41.03 -7.18 -33.61
N LYS A 78 -41.67 -7.89 -32.67
CA LYS A 78 -41.42 -7.74 -31.23
C LYS A 78 -40.21 -8.57 -30.83
N LEU A 79 -39.10 -7.92 -30.46
CA LEU A 79 -37.79 -8.54 -30.21
C LEU A 79 -37.34 -8.50 -28.74
N GLU A 80 -38.24 -8.26 -27.79
CA GLU A 80 -37.90 -8.09 -26.37
C GLU A 80 -37.06 -9.26 -25.81
N THR A 81 -37.48 -10.50 -26.10
CA THR A 81 -36.78 -11.73 -25.70
C THR A 81 -35.42 -11.88 -26.37
N VAL A 82 -35.28 -11.43 -27.63
CA VAL A 82 -34.01 -11.45 -28.36
C VAL A 82 -33.04 -10.41 -27.78
N ARG A 83 -33.53 -9.21 -27.44
CA ARG A 83 -32.74 -8.16 -26.78
C ARG A 83 -32.20 -8.61 -25.42
N MET A 84 -33.02 -9.24 -24.59
CA MET A 84 -32.56 -9.80 -23.31
C MET A 84 -31.46 -10.86 -23.50
N ARG A 85 -31.57 -11.73 -24.52
CA ARG A 85 -30.54 -12.73 -24.83
C ARG A 85 -29.26 -12.10 -25.37
N ILE A 86 -29.35 -11.05 -26.19
CA ILE A 86 -28.19 -10.31 -26.66
C ILE A 86 -27.44 -9.64 -25.50
N GLU A 87 -28.16 -9.08 -24.52
CA GLU A 87 -27.51 -8.52 -23.32
C GLU A 87 -26.82 -9.60 -22.48
N ALA A 88 -27.46 -10.77 -22.30
CA ALA A 88 -26.80 -11.89 -21.63
C ALA A 88 -25.52 -12.36 -22.37
N ILE A 89 -25.52 -12.33 -23.71
CA ILE A 89 -24.33 -12.62 -24.53
C ILE A 89 -23.25 -11.55 -24.33
N ARG A 90 -23.61 -10.26 -24.27
CA ARG A 90 -22.68 -9.15 -24.02
C ARG A 90 -22.03 -9.26 -22.64
N GLU A 91 -22.82 -9.59 -21.63
CA GLU A 91 -22.31 -9.83 -20.28
C GLU A 91 -21.36 -11.04 -20.24
N ALA A 92 -21.69 -12.14 -20.93
CA ALA A 92 -20.83 -13.31 -21.03
C ALA A 92 -19.52 -13.02 -21.77
N ARG A 93 -19.57 -12.18 -22.81
CA ARG A 93 -18.37 -11.68 -23.50
C ARG A 93 -17.49 -10.86 -22.56
N GLY A 94 -18.06 -9.91 -21.81
CA GLY A 94 -17.30 -9.13 -20.83
C GLY A 94 -16.62 -10.00 -19.76
N PHE A 95 -17.23 -11.13 -19.40
CA PHE A 95 -16.59 -12.12 -18.54
C PHE A 95 -15.39 -12.83 -19.23
N VAL A 96 -15.52 -13.23 -20.49
CA VAL A 96 -14.42 -13.83 -21.27
C VAL A 96 -13.25 -12.86 -21.40
N GLU A 97 -13.51 -11.59 -21.72
CA GLU A 97 -12.49 -10.54 -21.81
C GLU A 97 -11.75 -10.35 -20.47
N ALA A 98 -12.47 -10.38 -19.35
CA ALA A 98 -11.88 -10.27 -18.02
C ALA A 98 -10.98 -11.47 -17.67
N VAL A 99 -11.39 -12.68 -18.03
CA VAL A 99 -10.57 -13.90 -17.85
C VAL A 99 -9.32 -13.86 -18.73
N GLU A 100 -9.45 -13.45 -19.99
CA GLU A 100 -8.33 -13.26 -20.91
C GLU A 100 -7.30 -12.27 -20.34
N ASP A 101 -7.79 -11.14 -19.83
CA ASP A 101 -6.96 -10.10 -19.26
C ASP A 101 -6.13 -10.61 -18.07
N VAL A 102 -6.76 -11.36 -17.15
CA VAL A 102 -6.07 -12.00 -16.02
C VAL A 102 -5.00 -12.98 -16.51
N GLU A 103 -5.34 -13.89 -17.43
CA GLU A 103 -4.40 -14.89 -17.97
C GLU A 103 -3.21 -14.23 -18.70
N ARG A 104 -3.46 -13.17 -19.47
CA ARG A 104 -2.41 -12.42 -20.16
C ARG A 104 -1.43 -11.77 -19.17
N HIS A 105 -1.94 -11.23 -18.07
CA HIS A 105 -1.14 -10.61 -17.02
C HIS A 105 -0.37 -11.64 -16.18
N LEU A 106 -0.97 -12.81 -15.92
CA LEU A 106 -0.28 -13.95 -15.32
C LEU A 106 0.84 -14.47 -16.23
N ALA A 107 0.58 -14.65 -17.52
CA ALA A 107 1.57 -15.09 -18.49
C ALA A 107 2.80 -14.16 -18.49
N LYS A 108 2.59 -12.84 -18.57
CA LYS A 108 3.68 -11.83 -18.53
C LYS A 108 4.57 -11.96 -17.30
N ALA A 109 4.02 -12.30 -16.12
CA ALA A 109 4.80 -12.43 -14.88
C ALA A 109 5.83 -13.58 -14.93
N TYR A 110 5.63 -14.55 -15.82
CA TYR A 110 6.44 -15.76 -15.89
C TYR A 110 7.54 -15.76 -16.97
N PHE A 111 7.43 -14.93 -18.01
CA PHE A 111 8.40 -14.93 -19.12
C PHE A 111 9.67 -14.14 -18.83
N VAL A 112 9.57 -13.07 -18.04
CA VAL A 112 10.67 -12.19 -17.69
C VAL A 112 10.43 -11.76 -16.25
N GLU A 113 11.39 -11.96 -15.34
CA GLU A 113 11.29 -11.44 -13.98
C GLU A 113 11.24 -9.90 -14.06
N PRO A 114 10.06 -9.28 -13.88
CA PRO A 114 9.92 -7.86 -14.12
C PRO A 114 10.50 -7.08 -12.94
N PRO A 115 10.82 -5.79 -13.10
CA PRO A 115 11.15 -4.93 -11.97
C PRO A 115 10.08 -5.01 -10.88
N ILE A 116 10.48 -4.94 -9.60
CA ILE A 116 9.58 -5.14 -8.45
C ILE A 116 8.36 -4.21 -8.48
N SER A 117 8.52 -2.99 -8.99
CA SER A 117 7.43 -2.03 -9.17
C SER A 117 6.41 -2.48 -10.22
N THR A 118 6.88 -3.05 -11.33
CA THR A 118 6.03 -3.62 -12.38
C THR A 118 5.32 -4.87 -11.88
N MET A 119 6.00 -5.70 -11.06
CA MET A 119 5.39 -6.86 -10.42
C MET A 119 4.25 -6.44 -9.48
N ALA A 120 4.45 -5.39 -8.68
CA ALA A 120 3.42 -4.87 -7.77
C ALA A 120 2.21 -4.28 -8.51
N GLN A 121 2.45 -3.52 -9.59
CA GLN A 121 1.37 -3.01 -10.45
C GLN A 121 0.58 -4.15 -11.09
N ASN A 122 1.28 -5.19 -11.57
CA ASN A 122 0.65 -6.37 -12.15
C ASN A 122 -0.22 -7.11 -11.13
N VAL A 123 0.31 -7.38 -9.93
CA VAL A 123 -0.43 -8.04 -8.84
C VAL A 123 -1.65 -7.22 -8.40
N ARG A 124 -1.51 -5.89 -8.32
CA ARG A 124 -2.63 -4.99 -8.01
C ARG A 124 -3.73 -5.09 -9.07
N HIS A 125 -3.36 -5.08 -10.35
CA HIS A 125 -4.30 -5.23 -11.46
C HIS A 125 -4.98 -6.60 -11.42
N LEU A 126 -4.21 -7.68 -11.28
CA LEU A 126 -4.71 -9.05 -11.16
C LEU A 126 -5.70 -9.21 -10.01
N THR A 127 -5.43 -8.60 -8.84
CA THR A 127 -6.34 -8.66 -7.69
C THR A 127 -7.67 -7.94 -7.99
N GLN A 128 -7.61 -6.79 -8.66
CA GLN A 128 -8.81 -6.04 -9.05
C GLN A 128 -9.64 -6.75 -10.14
N SER A 129 -8.97 -7.33 -11.15
CA SER A 129 -9.60 -8.09 -12.21
C SER A 129 -10.14 -9.44 -11.71
N LEU A 130 -9.49 -10.07 -10.73
CA LEU A 130 -9.98 -11.31 -10.14
C LEU A 130 -11.29 -11.10 -9.35
N ASP A 131 -11.44 -9.97 -8.65
CA ASP A 131 -12.68 -9.65 -7.94
C ASP A 131 -13.88 -9.52 -8.91
N SER A 132 -13.66 -8.98 -10.11
CA SER A 132 -14.71 -8.88 -11.14
C SER A 132 -14.98 -10.24 -11.80
N VAL A 133 -13.93 -11.01 -12.10
CA VAL A 133 -14.04 -12.39 -12.62
C VAL A 133 -14.79 -13.29 -11.64
N SER A 134 -14.49 -13.23 -10.35
CA SER A 134 -15.12 -14.09 -9.33
C SER A 134 -16.63 -13.85 -9.22
N LYS A 135 -17.06 -12.57 -9.18
CA LYS A 135 -18.49 -12.21 -9.17
C LYS A 135 -19.24 -12.68 -10.42
N CYS A 136 -18.61 -12.59 -11.58
CA CYS A 136 -19.20 -13.08 -12.82
C CYS A 136 -19.20 -14.61 -12.88
N ALA A 137 -18.16 -15.29 -12.37
CA ALA A 137 -18.07 -16.74 -12.36
C ALA A 137 -19.15 -17.40 -11.48
N GLU A 138 -19.53 -16.76 -10.36
CA GLU A 138 -20.66 -17.17 -9.51
C GLU A 138 -21.98 -17.21 -10.31
N LYS A 139 -22.24 -16.17 -11.12
CA LYS A 139 -23.43 -16.07 -11.98
C LYS A 139 -23.55 -17.22 -12.98
N TYR A 140 -22.42 -17.74 -13.46
CA TYR A 140 -22.37 -18.84 -14.45
C TYR A 140 -22.17 -20.23 -13.82
N GLY A 141 -22.06 -20.33 -12.48
CA GLY A 141 -21.85 -21.59 -11.78
C GLY A 141 -20.49 -22.26 -12.05
N ILE A 142 -19.49 -21.48 -12.46
CA ILE A 142 -18.12 -21.96 -12.81
C ILE A 142 -17.05 -21.40 -11.88
N GLU A 143 -17.46 -20.82 -10.75
CA GLU A 143 -16.61 -20.26 -9.69
C GLU A 143 -15.46 -21.21 -9.31
N LYS A 144 -15.77 -22.49 -9.04
CA LYS A 144 -14.77 -23.49 -8.62
C LYS A 144 -13.71 -23.84 -9.65
N ARG A 145 -13.96 -23.59 -10.93
CA ARG A 145 -13.07 -24.03 -12.03
C ARG A 145 -12.18 -22.89 -12.51
N ILE A 146 -12.78 -21.70 -12.64
CA ILE A 146 -12.08 -20.51 -13.14
C ILE A 146 -11.66 -19.60 -11.99
N GLY A 147 -12.56 -19.31 -11.06
CA GLY A 147 -12.33 -18.40 -9.94
C GLY A 147 -11.29 -18.94 -8.96
N ASP A 148 -11.42 -20.19 -8.52
CA ASP A 148 -10.49 -20.79 -7.56
C ASP A 148 -9.09 -21.00 -8.16
N SER A 149 -9.00 -21.50 -9.40
CA SER A 149 -7.73 -21.75 -10.10
C SER A 149 -6.95 -20.46 -10.35
N LEU A 150 -7.59 -19.44 -10.93
CA LEU A 150 -6.97 -18.13 -11.12
C LEU A 150 -6.67 -17.47 -9.78
N GLY A 151 -7.56 -17.62 -8.81
CA GLY A 151 -7.41 -17.07 -7.48
C GLY A 151 -6.22 -17.64 -6.72
N ALA A 152 -5.96 -18.95 -6.83
CA ALA A 152 -4.79 -19.57 -6.24
C ALA A 152 -3.48 -19.02 -6.83
N GLU A 153 -3.44 -18.85 -8.16
CA GLU A 153 -2.24 -18.36 -8.85
C GLU A 153 -1.97 -16.88 -8.58
N VAL A 154 -3.00 -16.02 -8.62
CA VAL A 154 -2.87 -14.60 -8.23
C VAL A 154 -2.39 -14.47 -6.78
N ARG A 155 -2.92 -15.32 -5.88
CA ARG A 155 -2.51 -15.35 -4.48
C ARG A 155 -1.05 -15.78 -4.31
N ARG A 156 -0.59 -16.76 -5.09
CA ARG A 156 0.82 -17.17 -5.13
C ARG A 156 1.75 -16.04 -5.56
N GLN A 157 1.39 -15.30 -6.60
CA GLN A 157 2.15 -14.12 -7.06
C GLN A 157 2.19 -13.02 -5.99
N TYR A 158 1.05 -12.78 -5.32
CA TYR A 158 0.96 -11.85 -4.20
C TYR A 158 1.86 -12.27 -3.03
N GLU A 159 1.82 -13.53 -2.63
CA GLU A 159 2.64 -14.06 -1.53
C GLU A 159 4.14 -13.99 -1.85
N TYR A 160 4.53 -14.32 -3.09
CA TYR A 160 5.92 -14.18 -3.55
C TYR A 160 6.39 -12.72 -3.49
N LEU A 161 5.57 -11.78 -3.97
CA LEU A 161 5.85 -10.35 -3.88
C LEU A 161 5.97 -9.89 -2.42
N CYS A 162 5.03 -10.29 -1.56
CA CYS A 162 5.07 -9.97 -0.13
C CYS A 162 6.32 -10.49 0.57
N TYR A 163 6.77 -11.70 0.21
CA TYR A 163 8.01 -12.27 0.73
C TYR A 163 9.22 -11.41 0.34
N GLN A 164 9.37 -11.09 -0.95
CA GLN A 164 10.47 -10.25 -1.45
C GLN A 164 10.49 -8.87 -0.78
N LEU A 165 9.33 -8.20 -0.71
CA LEU A 165 9.20 -6.89 -0.07
C LEU A 165 9.46 -6.95 1.43
N THR A 166 9.02 -8.01 2.11
CA THR A 166 9.29 -8.20 3.55
C THR A 166 10.78 -8.41 3.82
N LYS A 167 11.44 -9.22 2.98
CA LYS A 167 12.89 -9.44 3.07
C LYS A 167 13.64 -8.13 2.89
N TYR A 168 13.33 -7.40 1.82
CA TYR A 168 13.93 -6.09 1.56
C TYR A 168 13.71 -5.12 2.73
N TYR A 169 12.49 -5.01 3.25
CA TYR A 169 12.19 -4.12 4.38
C TYR A 169 13.03 -4.43 5.62
N LYS A 170 13.18 -5.72 5.97
CA LYS A 170 13.99 -6.16 7.12
C LYS A 170 15.48 -5.88 6.93
N GLU A 171 15.97 -5.96 5.70
CA GLU A 171 17.35 -5.62 5.37
C GLU A 171 17.58 -4.10 5.36
N ALA A 172 16.60 -3.35 4.86
CA ALA A 172 16.67 -1.91 4.70
C ALA A 172 16.45 -1.13 6.01
N ILE A 173 15.60 -1.63 6.90
CA ILE A 173 15.27 -1.01 8.18
C ILE A 173 15.45 -2.04 9.29
N GLN A 174 16.46 -1.82 10.12
CA GLN A 174 16.79 -2.71 11.21
C GLN A 174 16.62 -1.98 12.54
N PHE A 175 15.84 -2.59 13.42
CA PHE A 175 15.82 -2.26 14.83
C PHE A 175 16.95 -3.08 15.47
N GLY A 176 17.89 -2.42 16.15
CA GLY A 176 19.12 -3.11 16.54
C GLY A 176 18.95 -4.16 17.65
N ASP A 177 20.05 -4.86 17.88
CA ASP A 177 20.11 -6.11 18.65
C ASP A 177 19.74 -5.92 20.14
N PRO A 178 18.90 -6.80 20.72
CA PRO A 178 18.66 -6.83 22.17
C PRO A 178 19.92 -7.00 23.03
N ASP A 179 21.05 -7.41 22.44
CA ASP A 179 22.30 -7.67 23.14
C ASP A 179 23.07 -6.40 23.54
N VAL A 180 22.76 -5.23 22.96
CA VAL A 180 23.36 -3.95 23.39
C VAL A 180 22.54 -3.37 24.55
N LYS A 181 22.88 -3.77 25.79
CA LYS A 181 22.23 -3.28 27.00
C LYS A 181 22.17 -1.74 27.01
N ASN A 182 20.99 -1.20 27.31
CA ASN A 182 20.72 0.23 27.50
C ASN A 182 20.96 1.15 26.29
N THR A 183 20.76 0.68 25.05
CA THR A 183 20.81 1.55 23.86
C THR A 183 19.76 1.10 22.84
N HIS A 184 18.95 2.04 22.35
CA HIS A 184 18.07 1.81 21.20
C HIS A 184 18.85 2.11 19.92
N ILE A 185 18.80 1.20 18.96
CA ILE A 185 19.51 1.34 17.69
C ILE A 185 18.49 1.27 16.56
N LEU A 186 18.66 2.15 15.57
CA LEU A 186 17.91 2.15 14.32
C LEU A 186 18.91 2.29 13.17
N THR A 187 18.87 1.34 12.24
CA THR A 187 19.73 1.34 11.07
C THR A 187 18.89 1.40 9.81
N PHE A 188 19.19 2.35 8.95
CA PHE A 188 18.74 2.40 7.57
C PHE A 188 19.89 1.94 6.67
N ASN A 189 19.62 0.97 5.81
CA ASN A 189 20.58 0.40 4.86
C ASN A 189 19.91 0.35 3.48
N MET A 190 19.99 1.44 2.74
CA MET A 190 19.31 1.62 1.46
C MET A 190 20.34 1.70 0.34
N PRO A 191 20.78 0.56 -0.23
CA PRO A 191 21.98 0.49 -1.08
C PRO A 191 21.93 1.38 -2.32
N THR A 192 20.72 1.64 -2.86
CA THR A 192 20.52 2.75 -3.80
C THR A 192 19.15 3.37 -3.58
N VAL A 193 19.07 4.68 -3.81
CA VAL A 193 17.82 5.46 -3.73
C VAL A 193 16.77 4.95 -4.71
N THR A 194 17.18 4.57 -5.92
CA THR A 194 16.27 4.05 -6.96
C THR A 194 15.67 2.72 -6.56
N THR A 195 16.49 1.77 -6.08
CA THR A 195 16.01 0.47 -5.61
C THR A 195 15.08 0.63 -4.41
N ALA A 196 15.43 1.48 -3.45
CA ALA A 196 14.56 1.78 -2.31
C ALA A 196 13.22 2.35 -2.77
N SER A 197 13.24 3.37 -3.63
CA SER A 197 12.02 4.02 -4.15
C SER A 197 11.10 3.02 -4.84
N GLN A 198 11.65 2.10 -5.65
CA GLN A 198 10.89 1.04 -6.31
C GLN A 198 10.27 0.06 -5.31
N HIS A 199 11.01 -0.38 -4.30
CA HIS A 199 10.51 -1.33 -3.30
C HIS A 199 9.44 -0.71 -2.39
N PHE A 200 9.66 0.53 -1.91
CA PHE A 200 8.67 1.21 -1.08
C PHE A 200 7.43 1.62 -1.89
N THR A 201 7.58 2.01 -3.16
CA THR A 201 6.42 2.22 -4.06
C THR A 201 5.65 0.92 -4.28
N ALA A 202 6.35 -0.20 -4.53
CA ALA A 202 5.73 -1.51 -4.65
C ALA A 202 4.96 -1.91 -3.37
N MET A 203 5.52 -1.64 -2.18
CA MET A 203 4.83 -1.85 -0.90
C MET A 203 3.58 -0.99 -0.76
N ALA A 204 3.61 0.27 -1.23
CA ALA A 204 2.47 1.17 -1.21
C ALA A 204 1.37 0.69 -2.16
N ASP A 205 1.72 0.22 -3.36
CA ASP A 205 0.77 -0.26 -4.36
C ASP A 205 -0.03 -1.48 -3.87
N ILE A 206 0.59 -2.35 -3.06
CA ILE A 206 -0.09 -3.49 -2.43
C ILE A 206 -0.62 -3.20 -1.01
N LYS A 207 -0.64 -1.93 -0.60
CA LYS A 207 -1.13 -1.47 0.73
C LYS A 207 -0.41 -2.10 1.93
N SER A 208 0.83 -2.53 1.77
CA SER A 208 1.65 -3.11 2.84
C SER A 208 2.57 -2.10 3.53
N LEU A 209 2.76 -0.91 2.94
CA LEU A 209 3.68 0.11 3.46
C LEU A 209 3.20 0.74 4.77
N ASP A 210 1.93 1.16 4.84
CA ASP A 210 1.39 1.90 6.00
C ASP A 210 1.58 1.13 7.31
N VAL A 211 1.28 -0.17 7.34
CA VAL A 211 1.46 -1.02 8.54
C VAL A 211 2.92 -1.03 9.00
N ARG A 212 3.88 -0.97 8.07
CA ARG A 212 5.30 -0.95 8.39
C ARG A 212 5.76 0.41 8.86
N LEU A 213 5.23 1.48 8.27
CA LEU A 213 5.51 2.84 8.71
C LEU A 213 4.94 3.13 10.09
N VAL A 214 3.76 2.59 10.42
CA VAL A 214 3.21 2.64 11.79
C VAL A 214 4.17 2.02 12.79
N ARG A 215 4.65 0.79 12.54
CA ARG A 215 5.61 0.13 13.45
C ARG A 215 6.93 0.88 13.58
N LEU A 216 7.42 1.46 12.49
CA LEU A 216 8.62 2.29 12.51
C LEU A 216 8.39 3.57 13.33
N ALA A 217 7.25 4.24 13.14
CA ALA A 217 6.86 5.42 13.89
C ALA A 217 6.73 5.13 15.39
N GLU A 218 6.05 4.04 15.76
CA GLU A 218 5.94 3.56 17.14
C GLU A 218 7.33 3.34 17.76
N TYR A 219 8.24 2.66 17.07
CA TYR A 219 9.59 2.47 17.57
C TYR A 219 10.35 3.79 17.75
N ILE A 220 10.26 4.71 16.78
CA ILE A 220 10.92 6.02 16.86
C ILE A 220 10.38 6.81 18.06
N VAL A 221 9.06 6.91 18.21
CA VAL A 221 8.43 7.72 19.26
C VAL A 221 8.62 7.07 20.64
N ASP A 222 8.23 5.80 20.79
CA ASP A 222 8.15 5.14 22.10
C ASP A 222 9.51 4.69 22.64
N LYS A 223 10.47 4.44 21.76
CA LYS A 223 11.82 4.00 22.16
C LYS A 223 12.81 5.13 22.04
N MET A 224 12.94 5.74 20.87
CA MET A 224 14.02 6.71 20.63
C MET A 224 13.69 8.09 21.23
N CYS A 225 12.59 8.72 20.83
CA CYS A 225 12.20 10.04 21.34
C CYS A 225 11.96 10.01 22.86
N ALA A 226 11.25 8.99 23.36
CA ALA A 226 11.04 8.83 24.80
C ALA A 226 12.36 8.66 25.57
N ALA A 227 13.37 7.98 25.02
CA ALA A 227 14.68 7.89 25.64
C ALA A 227 15.43 9.23 25.62
N VAL A 228 15.35 10.01 24.53
CA VAL A 228 15.93 11.37 24.48
C VAL A 228 15.33 12.27 25.57
N ILE A 229 14.00 12.26 25.72
CA ILE A 229 13.30 13.02 26.76
C ILE A 229 13.77 12.58 28.16
N LYS A 230 13.87 11.27 28.41
CA LYS A 230 14.35 10.73 29.70
C LYS A 230 15.81 11.09 30.02
N ASN A 231 16.65 11.36 29.02
CA ASN A 231 18.01 11.86 29.22
C ASN A 231 18.08 13.39 29.37
N GLY A 232 16.94 14.09 29.42
CA GLY A 232 16.91 15.55 29.50
C GLY A 232 17.52 16.26 28.30
N GLY A 233 17.58 15.59 27.14
CA GLY A 233 18.17 16.19 25.93
C GLY A 233 19.70 16.26 25.95
N ALA A 234 20.38 15.50 26.81
CA ALA A 234 21.84 15.46 26.82
C ALA A 234 22.41 15.16 25.41
N PRO A 235 23.30 15.99 24.84
CA PRO A 235 23.80 15.81 23.47
C PRO A 235 24.47 14.45 23.23
N ALA A 236 25.08 13.87 24.28
CA ALA A 236 25.70 12.55 24.23
C ALA A 236 24.69 11.37 24.14
N ALA A 237 23.39 11.64 24.33
CA ALA A 237 22.34 10.64 24.29
C ALA A 237 22.06 10.14 22.87
N VAL A 238 22.25 10.97 21.85
CA VAL A 238 22.03 10.63 20.43
C VAL A 238 23.38 10.55 19.72
N LYS A 239 23.71 9.37 19.17
CA LYS A 239 24.89 9.17 18.33
C LYS A 239 24.46 8.75 16.95
N ILE A 240 24.94 9.49 15.94
CA ILE A 240 24.65 9.23 14.54
C ILE A 240 25.93 8.77 13.86
N TYR A 241 25.87 7.63 13.20
CA TYR A 241 26.97 7.06 12.42
C TYR A 241 26.52 6.96 10.96
N ARG A 242 27.25 7.62 10.07
CA ARG A 242 27.09 7.50 8.62
C ARG A 242 28.31 6.76 8.07
N ASP A 243 28.08 5.53 7.62
CA ASP A 243 29.12 4.64 7.10
C ASP A 243 29.34 4.94 5.61
N THR A 244 28.23 5.08 4.88
CA THR A 244 28.16 5.54 3.48
C THR A 244 26.94 6.47 3.33
N MET A 245 26.75 7.10 2.16
CA MET A 245 25.52 7.84 1.86
C MET A 245 24.26 6.97 1.98
N ASP A 246 24.43 5.66 1.83
CA ASP A 246 23.35 4.66 1.76
C ASP A 246 23.04 4.01 3.12
N LYS A 247 23.89 4.23 4.14
CA LYS A 247 23.78 3.58 5.45
C LYS A 247 23.89 4.57 6.61
N LEU A 248 22.78 4.70 7.33
CA LEU A 248 22.66 5.52 8.54
C LEU A 248 22.37 4.62 9.74
N THR A 249 23.18 4.72 10.79
CA THR A 249 22.91 4.06 12.08
C THR A 249 22.78 5.11 13.16
N ILE A 250 21.63 5.11 13.84
CA ILE A 250 21.33 5.99 14.96
C ILE A 250 21.31 5.15 16.23
N LYS A 251 22.01 5.64 17.27
CA LYS A 251 22.03 5.03 18.60
C LYS A 251 21.54 6.05 19.62
N VAL A 252 20.53 5.68 20.39
CA VAL A 252 20.01 6.48 21.50
C VAL A 252 20.24 5.74 22.81
N ARG A 253 21.01 6.34 23.71
CA ARG A 253 21.31 5.76 25.01
C ARG A 253 20.07 5.76 25.90
N VAL A 254 19.80 4.67 26.60
CA VAL A 254 18.79 4.62 27.65
C VAL A 254 19.48 4.96 28.97
N PRO A 255 18.96 5.94 29.75
CA PRO A 255 19.57 6.29 31.02
C PRO A 255 19.50 5.10 31.98
N ALA A 256 20.58 4.87 32.73
CA ALA A 256 20.52 3.99 33.89
C ALA A 256 19.56 4.62 34.92
N LYS A 257 18.79 3.81 35.65
CA LYS A 257 17.79 4.28 36.63
C LYS A 257 18.45 4.96 37.84
N THR A 258 19.02 6.16 37.68
CA THR A 258 19.62 7.07 38.68
C THR A 258 20.26 8.18 37.82
N ASP A 259 19.72 9.39 37.66
CA ASP A 259 19.53 10.42 38.68
C ASP A 259 18.43 11.39 38.24
N LYS A 260 17.30 11.42 38.96
CA LYS A 260 16.33 12.51 38.85
C LYS A 260 16.74 13.60 39.83
N SER A 261 17.69 14.46 39.46
CA SER A 261 18.02 15.62 40.28
C SER A 261 18.02 16.94 39.51
N GLU A 262 18.05 16.93 38.17
CA GLU A 262 18.03 18.16 37.38
C GLU A 262 16.66 18.39 36.74
N PRO A 263 16.15 19.64 36.76
CA PRO A 263 14.91 20.01 36.07
C PRO A 263 15.07 19.79 34.56
N LEU A 264 14.00 19.32 33.92
CA LEU A 264 13.98 19.06 32.48
C LEU A 264 14.12 20.37 31.70
N ASP A 265 15.16 20.49 30.87
CA ASP A 265 15.31 21.60 29.92
C ASP A 265 14.62 21.28 28.59
N ALA A 266 13.46 21.92 28.36
CA ALA A 266 12.70 21.75 27.13
C ALA A 266 13.51 22.11 25.88
N LYS A 267 14.37 23.14 25.92
CA LYS A 267 15.16 23.55 24.75
C LYS A 267 16.24 22.52 24.40
N ALA A 268 16.91 21.97 25.41
CA ALA A 268 17.88 20.89 25.22
C ALA A 268 17.20 19.62 24.65
N VAL A 269 16.03 19.25 25.18
CA VAL A 269 15.25 18.11 24.68
C VAL A 269 14.83 18.32 23.23
N LEU A 270 14.23 19.47 22.89
CA LEU A 270 13.81 19.79 21.53
C LEU A 270 15.00 19.80 20.56
N SER A 271 16.14 20.36 20.97
CA SER A 271 17.38 20.34 20.16
C SER A 271 17.86 18.91 19.87
N ALA A 272 17.91 18.04 20.88
CA ALA A 272 18.31 16.65 20.72
C ALA A 272 17.31 15.84 19.85
N LEU A 273 16.01 16.10 20.00
CA LEU A 273 14.98 15.53 19.14
C LEU A 273 15.10 16.01 17.69
N THR A 274 15.42 17.29 17.46
CA THR A 274 15.69 17.80 16.11
C THR A 274 16.86 17.08 15.46
N ILE A 275 17.97 16.88 16.19
CA ILE A 275 19.13 16.14 15.68
C ILE A 275 18.73 14.71 15.26
N LEU A 276 17.97 14.01 16.10
CA LEU A 276 17.47 12.66 15.82
C LEU A 276 16.56 12.64 14.59
N LEU A 277 15.50 13.45 14.59
CA LEU A 277 14.45 13.40 13.58
C LEU A 277 14.90 13.96 12.24
N ARG A 278 15.75 14.99 12.23
CA ARG A 278 16.35 15.51 11.01
C ARG A 278 17.26 14.48 10.35
N ALA A 279 18.06 13.74 11.12
CA ALA A 279 18.89 12.67 10.57
C ALA A 279 18.04 11.56 9.92
N ILE A 280 16.92 11.18 10.54
CA ILE A 280 15.97 10.24 9.96
C ILE A 280 15.35 10.82 8.69
N ALA A 281 14.85 12.06 8.75
CA ALA A 281 14.18 12.72 7.63
C ALA A 281 15.11 12.88 6.43
N GLU A 282 16.37 13.30 6.64
CA GLU A 282 17.37 13.44 5.58
C GLU A 282 17.63 12.10 4.85
N GLN A 283 17.72 10.98 5.59
CA GLN A 283 17.94 9.67 4.98
C GLN A 283 16.74 9.22 4.15
N LEU A 284 15.52 9.49 4.65
CA LEU A 284 14.29 9.05 4.00
C LEU A 284 13.82 10.02 2.89
N ASN A 285 14.23 11.29 2.93
CA ASN A 285 13.87 12.32 1.96
C ASN A 285 14.30 11.96 0.53
N LEU A 286 15.43 11.25 0.41
CA LEU A 286 15.94 10.83 -0.89
C LEU A 286 15.04 9.78 -1.56
N VAL A 287 14.29 9.01 -0.76
CA VAL A 287 13.44 7.92 -1.26
C VAL A 287 12.07 8.46 -1.62
N VAL A 288 11.65 8.23 -2.87
CA VAL A 288 10.36 8.68 -3.39
C VAL A 288 9.39 7.51 -3.48
N VAL A 289 8.21 7.68 -2.88
CA VAL A 289 7.07 6.76 -2.89
C VAL A 289 5.88 7.48 -3.49
N GLN A 290 5.40 7.02 -4.65
CA GLN A 290 4.21 7.61 -5.31
C GLN A 290 4.27 9.15 -5.40
N GLN A 291 5.42 9.70 -5.84
CA GLN A 291 5.70 11.14 -5.96
C GLN A 291 5.81 11.93 -4.65
N ARG A 292 5.86 11.25 -3.49
CA ARG A 292 6.10 11.87 -2.17
C ARG A 292 7.37 11.31 -1.56
N SER A 293 8.06 12.07 -0.72
CA SER A 293 9.20 11.55 0.04
C SER A 293 8.74 10.55 1.11
N LEU A 294 9.57 9.53 1.36
CA LEU A 294 9.29 8.50 2.37
C LEU A 294 9.25 9.09 3.79
N SER A 295 10.01 10.17 4.03
CA SER A 295 9.96 10.99 5.24
C SER A 295 8.56 11.54 5.51
N LEU A 296 7.89 12.13 4.52
CA LEU A 296 6.53 12.66 4.65
C LEU A 296 5.52 11.52 4.90
N CYS A 297 5.69 10.38 4.24
CA CYS A 297 4.87 9.19 4.50
C CYS A 297 5.01 8.73 5.95
N LEU A 298 6.23 8.68 6.48
CA LEU A 298 6.49 8.35 7.89
C LEU A 298 5.95 9.42 8.84
N GLY A 299 6.13 10.69 8.48
CA GLY A 299 5.69 11.87 9.22
C GLY A 299 4.22 11.83 9.64
N LYS A 300 3.35 11.43 8.71
CA LYS A 300 1.91 11.22 8.96
C LYS A 300 1.62 10.29 10.14
N HIS A 301 2.49 9.34 10.43
CA HIS A 301 2.34 8.38 11.53
C HIS A 301 3.06 8.82 12.81
N ILE A 302 4.06 9.70 12.70
CA ILE A 302 4.83 10.22 13.85
C ILE A 302 4.15 11.43 14.49
N GLU A 303 3.54 12.30 13.70
CA GLU A 303 3.05 13.62 14.11
C GLU A 303 2.24 13.59 15.42
N LYS A 304 1.08 12.93 15.41
CA LYS A 304 0.18 12.92 16.57
C LYS A 304 0.81 12.24 17.80
N PRO A 305 1.38 11.02 17.73
CA PRO A 305 2.02 10.40 18.89
C PRO A 305 3.17 11.22 19.48
N LEU A 306 3.97 11.87 18.62
CA LEU A 306 5.10 12.68 19.06
C LEU A 306 4.65 13.99 19.72
N MET A 307 3.64 14.67 19.16
CA MET A 307 3.05 15.85 19.77
C MET A 307 2.44 15.53 21.15
N GLN A 308 1.75 14.38 21.27
CA GLN A 308 1.23 13.91 22.56
C GLN A 308 2.34 13.63 23.58
N LEU A 309 3.42 12.96 23.14
CA LEU A 309 4.57 12.68 24.00
C LEU A 309 5.24 13.96 24.51
N LEU A 310 5.43 14.95 23.63
CA LEU A 310 6.00 16.25 24.00
C LEU A 310 5.11 17.02 24.96
N LEU A 311 3.80 17.06 24.71
CA LEU A 311 2.84 17.73 25.58
C LEU A 311 2.89 17.15 27.01
N LYS A 312 2.90 15.82 27.11
CA LYS A 312 2.82 15.08 28.38
C LYS A 312 4.15 15.00 29.14
N GLU A 313 5.26 14.83 28.45
CA GLU A 313 6.55 14.50 29.10
C GLU A 313 7.55 15.65 29.04
N VAL A 314 7.27 16.72 28.29
CA VAL A 314 8.13 17.91 28.21
C VAL A 314 7.37 19.15 28.67
N ILE A 315 6.36 19.57 27.90
CA ILE A 315 5.68 20.86 28.13
C ILE A 315 5.02 20.89 29.51
N SER A 316 4.19 19.90 29.84
CA SER A 316 3.52 19.83 31.15
C SER A 316 4.44 19.50 32.33
N VAL A 317 5.70 19.10 32.10
CA VAL A 317 6.69 18.88 33.16
C VAL A 317 7.46 20.17 33.45
N CYS A 318 7.73 20.97 32.42
CA CYS A 318 8.44 22.24 32.54
C CYS A 318 7.54 23.40 33.02
N VAL A 319 6.22 23.28 32.90
CA VAL A 319 5.26 24.30 33.35
C VAL A 319 4.76 23.98 34.77
N PRO A 320 4.85 24.93 35.72
CA PRO A 320 4.32 24.74 37.08
C PRO A 320 2.83 24.41 37.08
N ALA A 321 2.39 23.50 37.95
CA ALA A 321 0.97 23.06 38.05
C ALA A 321 -0.04 24.20 38.33
N LEU A 322 0.45 25.36 38.80
CA LEU A 322 -0.32 26.56 39.15
C LEU A 322 -0.13 27.72 38.15
N ALA A 323 0.56 27.52 37.03
CA ALA A 323 0.78 28.55 36.02
C ALA A 323 -0.55 28.95 35.35
N HIS A 324 -0.82 30.25 35.30
CA HIS A 324 -1.85 30.83 34.42
C HIS A 324 -1.33 30.86 32.97
N ASN A 325 -2.24 30.99 31.99
CA ASN A 325 -1.87 31.06 30.56
C ASN A 325 -0.88 32.19 30.23
N ASP A 326 -0.72 33.18 31.11
CA ASP A 326 0.22 34.31 30.99
C ASP A 326 1.59 34.05 31.64
N ASP A 327 1.91 32.81 32.03
CA ASP A 327 3.23 32.47 32.58
C ASP A 327 4.31 32.58 31.49
N PRO A 328 5.34 33.44 31.66
CA PRO A 328 6.39 33.64 30.66
C PRO A 328 7.19 32.36 30.35
N THR A 329 7.24 31.41 31.29
CA THR A 329 7.87 30.09 31.10
C THR A 329 7.04 29.22 30.18
N MET A 330 5.72 29.22 30.34
CA MET A 330 4.81 28.50 29.45
C MET A 330 4.86 29.08 28.04
N GLN A 331 4.85 30.41 27.92
CA GLN A 331 4.98 31.07 26.62
C GLN A 331 6.31 30.73 25.94
N ALA A 332 7.43 30.81 26.66
CA ALA A 332 8.75 30.51 26.09
C ALA A 332 8.91 29.04 25.66
N VAL A 333 8.31 28.08 26.39
CA VAL A 333 8.32 26.65 26.03
C VAL A 333 7.43 26.39 24.81
N MET A 334 6.26 27.02 24.72
CA MET A 334 5.36 26.91 23.57
C MET A 334 5.99 27.52 22.32
N GLU A 335 6.61 28.70 22.41
CA GLU A 335 7.35 29.32 21.31
C GLU A 335 8.49 28.43 20.81
N ALA A 336 9.23 27.79 21.72
CA ALA A 336 10.28 26.83 21.36
C ALA A 336 9.70 25.57 20.67
N ALA A 337 8.53 25.09 21.10
CA ALA A 337 7.85 23.95 20.49
C ALA A 337 7.33 24.28 19.07
N GLU A 338 6.85 25.51 18.83
CA GLU A 338 6.45 25.96 17.50
C GLU A 338 7.66 26.08 16.56
N ALA A 339 8.75 26.71 17.02
CA ALA A 339 9.99 26.78 16.22
C ALA A 339 10.54 25.38 15.90
N TRP A 340 10.38 24.43 16.82
CA TRP A 340 10.73 23.03 16.60
C TRP A 340 9.82 22.35 15.56
N ARG A 341 8.51 22.61 15.59
CA ARG A 341 7.57 22.16 14.56
C ARG A 341 7.96 22.70 13.18
N ASP A 342 8.29 23.98 13.08
CA ASP A 342 8.73 24.59 11.81
C ASP A 342 10.01 23.93 11.28
N ALA A 343 10.98 23.63 12.16
CA ALA A 343 12.20 22.92 11.79
C ALA A 343 11.92 21.49 11.25
N LEU A 344 10.84 20.83 11.69
CA LEU A 344 10.41 19.54 11.17
C LEU A 344 9.63 19.64 9.85
N ILE A 345 8.93 20.76 9.61
CA ILE A 345 8.32 21.07 8.31
C ILE A 345 9.42 21.29 7.28
N GLU A 346 10.45 22.07 7.62
CA GLU A 346 11.63 22.28 6.76
C GLU A 346 12.35 20.97 6.43
N ALA A 347 12.44 20.06 7.41
CA ALA A 347 13.01 18.73 7.21
C ALA A 347 12.11 17.80 6.36
N GLN A 348 10.93 18.24 5.95
CA GLN A 348 9.89 17.44 5.26
C GLN A 348 9.47 16.20 6.05
N LEU A 349 9.49 16.28 7.38
CA LEU A 349 8.89 15.27 8.25
C LEU A 349 7.46 15.67 8.61
N PHE A 350 7.19 16.96 8.83
CA PHE A 350 5.86 17.52 9.04
C PHE A 350 5.40 18.32 7.82
N THR A 351 4.14 18.74 7.84
CA THR A 351 3.56 19.59 6.79
C THR A 351 3.02 20.88 7.40
N VAL A 352 2.75 21.88 6.57
CA VAL A 352 2.09 23.12 7.02
C VAL A 352 0.70 22.84 7.62
N ALA A 353 0.07 21.72 7.23
CA ALA A 353 -1.21 21.28 7.78
C ALA A 353 -1.10 20.61 9.17
N THR A 354 0.11 20.28 9.63
CA THR A 354 0.35 19.77 10.98
C THR A 354 -0.12 20.80 12.01
N PRO A 355 -1.00 20.46 12.97
CA PRO A 355 -1.54 21.39 13.96
C PRO A 355 -0.42 22.11 14.73
N THR A 356 -0.71 23.32 15.19
CA THR A 356 0.16 24.01 16.15
C THR A 356 0.09 23.28 17.49
N PHE A 357 1.13 23.37 18.32
CA PHE A 357 1.07 22.87 19.69
C PHE A 357 -0.03 23.57 20.48
N ALA A 358 -0.30 24.85 20.21
CA ALA A 358 -1.40 25.58 20.84
C ALA A 358 -2.78 24.99 20.48
N SER A 359 -3.06 24.74 19.19
CA SER A 359 -4.33 24.15 18.77
C SER A 359 -4.46 22.70 19.23
N PHE A 360 -3.36 21.94 19.15
CA PHE A 360 -3.32 20.55 19.58
C PHE A 360 -3.51 20.41 21.09
N ALA A 361 -2.93 21.31 21.89
CA ALA A 361 -3.12 21.37 23.34
C ALA A 361 -4.60 21.60 23.69
N ALA A 362 -5.24 22.58 23.05
CA ALA A 362 -6.66 22.90 23.29
C ALA A 362 -7.60 21.73 22.95
N GLU A 363 -7.32 21.00 21.86
CA GLU A 363 -8.09 19.80 21.49
C GLU A 363 -7.84 18.59 22.42
N ASN A 364 -6.72 18.61 23.15
CA ASN A 364 -6.30 17.54 24.06
C ASN A 364 -6.24 18.02 25.53
N ASP A 365 -7.06 19.02 25.90
CA ASP A 365 -7.06 19.71 27.21
C ASP A 365 -7.06 18.78 28.44
N ARG A 366 -7.56 17.55 28.30
CA ARG A 366 -7.50 16.53 29.36
C ARG A 366 -6.08 16.19 29.81
N VAL A 367 -5.07 16.37 28.96
CA VAL A 367 -3.65 16.11 29.28
C VAL A 367 -3.11 17.09 30.33
N PHE A 368 -3.63 18.32 30.38
CA PHE A 368 -3.29 19.30 31.43
C PHE A 368 -4.16 19.15 32.68
N ILE A 369 -5.38 18.61 32.55
CA ILE A 369 -6.30 18.41 33.67
C ILE A 369 -5.89 17.21 34.54
N ASP A 370 -5.39 16.11 33.96
CA ASP A 370 -5.04 14.87 34.71
C ASP A 370 -3.78 15.00 35.62
N ARG A 371 -3.13 16.17 35.63
CA ARG A 371 -1.98 16.48 36.52
C ARG A 371 -2.23 17.64 37.50
N ARG A 372 -3.35 18.37 37.37
CA ARG A 372 -3.87 19.22 38.44
C ARG A 372 -4.58 18.35 39.46
#